data_AF-A0A0F9ELS8-F1
#
_entry.id   AF-A0A0F9ELS8-F1
#
_cell.length_a   1.000
_cell.length_b   1.000
_cell.length_c   1.000
_cell.angle_alpha   90.00
_cell.angle_beta   90.00
_cell.angle_gamma   90.00
#
_symmetry.space_group_name_H-M   'P 1'
#
loop_
_entity.id
_entity.type
_entity.pdbx_description
1 polymer ?
#
loop_
_entity_poly.entity_id
_entity_poly.type
_entity_poly.pdbx_seq_one_letter_code
_entity_poly.pdbx_strand_id
1 'polypeptide(L)'
;MKLYHYVYKITNTINGKFYIGKHSTDNLDDGYTGSGFALKKAIKIYGKNKFKKEILGFFDTSGDAYHEEYLLTDGLSNNILSYNMARGGMGGGEFSDESAARVLIPKLSNILRR
;
A
#
# COMPACT_ATOMS: atom_id res chain seq x y z
N MET A 1 23.43 15.31 -1.06
CA MET A 1 21.96 15.37 -1.14
C MET A 1 21.40 14.73 0.12
N LYS A 2 20.34 15.31 0.70
CA LYS A 2 19.69 14.75 1.90
C LYS A 2 18.72 13.66 1.45
N LEU A 3 18.83 12.47 2.01
CA LEU A 3 17.92 11.35 1.74
C LEU A 3 16.79 11.37 2.77
N TYR A 4 15.55 11.32 2.30
CA TYR A 4 14.36 11.21 3.13
C TYR A 4 13.93 9.76 3.22
N HIS A 5 13.73 9.27 4.45
CA HIS A 5 13.14 7.97 4.72
C HIS A 5 11.79 8.21 5.36
N TYR A 6 10.73 7.66 4.77
CA TYR A 6 9.39 7.86 5.31
C TYR A 6 8.47 6.68 5.04
N VAL A 7 7.50 6.51 5.93
CA VAL A 7 6.36 5.63 5.75
C VAL A 7 5.20 6.47 5.27
N TYR A 8 4.42 5.95 4.33
CA TYR A 8 3.27 6.62 3.76
C TYR A 8 2.08 5.68 3.66
N LYS A 9 0.90 6.28 3.56
CA LYS A 9 -0.36 5.63 3.26
C LYS A 9 -0.91 6.16 1.95
N ILE A 10 -1.38 5.26 1.10
CA ILE A 10 -2.14 5.60 -0.10
C ILE A 10 -3.56 5.13 0.09
N THR A 11 -4.54 6.01 -0.07
CA THR A 11 -5.97 5.69 0.07
C THR A 11 -6.68 5.88 -1.26
N ASN A 12 -7.41 4.86 -1.71
CA ASN A 12 -8.32 4.95 -2.84
C ASN A 12 -9.59 5.68 -2.40
N THR A 13 -9.85 6.86 -2.98
CA THR A 13 -10.97 7.72 -2.57
C THR A 13 -12.33 7.21 -3.04
N ILE A 14 -12.38 6.22 -3.94
CA ILE A 14 -13.63 5.64 -4.46
C ILE A 14 -14.19 4.59 -3.50
N ASN A 15 -13.33 3.77 -2.88
CA ASN A 15 -13.76 2.63 -2.08
C ASN A 15 -13.16 2.59 -0.66
N GLY A 16 -12.34 3.57 -0.29
CA GLY A 16 -11.73 3.67 1.04
C GLY A 16 -10.61 2.67 1.33
N LYS A 17 -10.25 1.80 0.37
CA LYS A 17 -9.15 0.85 0.54
C LYS A 17 -7.80 1.59 0.60
N PHE A 18 -6.84 1.02 1.31
CA PHE A 18 -5.56 1.67 1.56
C PHE A 18 -4.35 0.75 1.37
N TYR A 19 -3.19 1.35 1.16
CA TYR A 19 -1.89 0.69 1.11
C TYR A 19 -0.93 1.44 2.03
N ILE A 20 -0.13 0.73 2.81
CA ILE A 20 0.97 1.31 3.59
C ILE A 20 2.28 0.83 2.97
N GLY A 21 3.21 1.75 2.78
CA GLY A 21 4.54 1.40 2.29
C GLY A 21 5.60 2.38 2.78
N LYS A 22 6.87 2.03 2.59
CA LYS A 22 7.99 2.94 2.81
C LYS A 22 8.59 3.46 1.50
N HIS A 23 9.26 4.60 1.59
CA HIS A 23 10.07 5.13 0.50
C HIS A 23 11.36 5.76 1.02
N SER A 24 12.39 5.73 0.19
CA SER A 24 13.66 6.40 0.39
C SER A 24 13.97 7.21 -0.87
N THR A 25 14.08 8.53 -0.75
CA THR A 25 14.28 9.41 -1.91
C THR A 25 14.97 10.71 -1.50
N ASP A 26 15.72 11.32 -2.40
CA ASP A 26 16.24 12.68 -2.23
C ASP A 26 15.27 13.75 -2.78
N ASN A 27 14.16 13.31 -3.39
CA ASN A 27 13.11 14.17 -3.93
C ASN A 27 11.71 13.70 -3.48
N LEU A 28 11.06 14.47 -2.60
CA LEU A 28 9.71 14.14 -2.11
C LEU A 28 8.63 14.19 -3.20
N ASP A 29 8.88 14.91 -4.30
CA ASP A 29 7.98 15.10 -5.44
C ASP A 29 8.29 14.17 -6.62
N ASP A 30 9.02 13.07 -6.40
CA ASP A 30 9.37 12.07 -7.42
C ASP A 30 8.17 11.31 -8.01
N GLY A 31 6.97 11.55 -7.50
CA GLY A 31 5.73 10.96 -7.99
C GLY A 31 5.56 9.47 -7.66
N TYR A 32 6.39 8.91 -6.77
CA TYR A 32 6.33 7.50 -6.37
C TYR A 32 5.04 7.17 -5.62
N THR A 33 4.32 6.17 -6.12
CA THR A 33 3.04 5.69 -5.59
C THR A 33 3.10 4.26 -5.07
N GLY A 34 4.30 3.76 -4.75
CA GLY A 34 4.46 2.45 -4.12
C GLY A 34 4.71 1.29 -5.08
N SER A 35 5.25 0.22 -4.50
CA SER A 35 5.69 -0.98 -5.21
C SER A 35 4.63 -2.08 -5.24
N GLY A 36 3.65 -2.03 -4.33
CA GLY A 36 2.65 -3.09 -4.12
C GLY A 36 1.89 -3.50 -5.38
N PHE A 37 1.81 -4.82 -5.64
CA PHE A 37 1.19 -5.38 -6.84
C PHE A 37 -0.31 -5.06 -6.96
N ALA A 38 -1.10 -5.33 -5.92
CA ALA A 38 -2.53 -5.00 -5.92
C ALA A 38 -2.80 -3.50 -6.04
N LEU A 39 -1.97 -2.66 -5.42
CA LEU A 39 -2.08 -1.21 -5.54
C LEU A 39 -1.86 -0.75 -6.99
N LYS A 40 -0.81 -1.24 -7.66
CA LYS A 40 -0.53 -0.91 -9.07
C LYS A 40 -1.70 -1.30 -9.98
N LYS A 41 -2.28 -2.48 -9.78
CA LYS A 41 -3.48 -2.92 -10.52
C LYS A 41 -4.68 -2.02 -10.22
N ALA A 42 -4.91 -1.66 -8.96
CA ALA A 42 -5.98 -0.75 -8.58
C ALA A 42 -5.81 0.63 -9.24
N ILE A 43 -4.59 1.18 -9.26
CA ILE A 43 -4.27 2.45 -9.93
C ILE A 43 -4.57 2.38 -11.42
N LYS A 44 -4.28 1.24 -12.08
CA LYS A 44 -4.62 1.03 -13.50
C LYS A 44 -6.13 1.03 -13.75
N ILE A 45 -6.92 0.48 -12.82
CA ILE A 45 -8.39 0.37 -12.94
C ILE A 45 -9.09 1.70 -12.66
N TYR A 46 -8.76 2.34 -11.53
CA TYR A 46 -9.47 3.52 -11.04
C TYR A 46 -8.84 4.85 -11.49
N GLY A 47 -7.59 4.83 -11.93
CA GLY A 47 -6.80 6.01 -12.29
C GLY A 47 -6.04 6.60 -11.09
N LYS A 48 -4.81 7.09 -11.34
CA LYS A 48 -3.91 7.65 -10.31
C LYS A 48 -4.53 8.80 -9.51
N ASN A 49 -5.38 9.63 -10.14
CA ASN A 49 -6.07 10.76 -9.51
C ASN A 49 -7.12 10.34 -8.47
N LYS A 50 -7.46 9.05 -8.36
CA LYS A 50 -8.35 8.51 -7.33
C LYS A 50 -7.62 7.99 -6.10
N PHE A 51 -6.30 8.25 -6.01
CA PHE A 51 -5.48 7.83 -4.90
C PHE A 51 -4.85 9.04 -4.24
N LYS A 52 -4.97 9.14 -2.91
CA LYS A 52 -4.34 10.18 -2.10
C LYS A 52 -3.19 9.56 -1.32
N LYS A 53 -2.00 10.14 -1.42
CA LYS A 53 -0.82 9.80 -0.61
C LYS A 53 -0.76 10.71 0.61
N GLU A 54 -0.43 10.14 1.76
CA GLU A 54 -0.21 10.82 3.03
C GLU A 54 1.06 10.26 3.66
N ILE A 55 1.95 11.12 4.16
CA ILE A 55 3.14 10.68 4.90
C ILE A 55 2.74 10.46 6.34
N LEU A 56 3.02 9.27 6.87
CA LEU A 56 2.71 8.88 8.25
C LEU A 56 3.83 9.25 9.21
N GLY A 57 5.08 9.28 8.74
CA GLY A 57 6.23 9.66 9.55
C GLY A 57 7.52 9.70 8.73
N PHE A 58 8.45 10.54 9.16
CA PHE A 58 9.83 10.58 8.67
C PHE A 58 10.76 9.90 9.67
N PHE A 59 11.85 9.33 9.16
CA PHE A 59 12.80 8.56 9.93
C PHE A 59 14.23 8.95 9.56
N ASP A 60 15.14 8.82 10.52
CA ASP A 60 16.54 9.13 10.31
C ASP A 60 17.22 8.10 9.41
N THR A 61 16.78 6.84 9.47
CA THR A 61 17.34 5.76 8.66
C THR A 61 16.27 5.00 7.86
N SER A 62 16.69 4.42 6.74
CA SER A 62 15.87 3.50 5.92
C SER A 62 15.46 2.24 6.69
N GLY A 63 16.25 1.87 7.72
CA GLY A 63 16.00 0.73 8.60
C GLY A 63 14.84 1.01 9.56
N ASP A 64 14.83 2.19 10.19
CA ASP A 64 13.73 2.60 11.08
C ASP A 64 12.41 2.72 10.32
N ALA A 65 12.44 3.33 9.12
CA ALA A 65 11.27 3.40 8.26
C ALA A 65 10.77 2.00 7.84
N TYR A 66 11.68 1.05 7.60
CA TYR A 66 11.30 -0.33 7.29
C TYR A 66 10.71 -1.05 8.51
N HIS A 67 11.29 -0.86 9.69
CA HIS A 67 10.76 -1.44 10.92
C HIS A 67 9.35 -0.91 11.21
N GLU A 68 9.12 0.40 11.07
CA GLU A 68 7.80 0.98 11.26
C GLU A 68 6.79 0.47 10.21
N GLU A 69 7.16 0.44 8.93
CA GLU A 69 6.32 -0.16 7.88
C GLU A 69 5.96 -1.61 8.23
N TYR A 70 6.92 -2.39 8.71
CA TYR A 70 6.75 -3.79 9.08
C TYR A 70 5.79 -3.97 10.27
N LEU A 71 5.78 -3.05 11.24
CA LEU A 71 4.81 -3.05 12.35
C LEU A 71 3.41 -2.67 11.86
N LEU A 72 3.29 -1.58 11.09
CA LEU A 72 2.01 -1.07 10.59
C LEU A 72 1.32 -2.00 9.60
N THR A 73 2.09 -2.82 8.88
CA THR A 73 1.58 -3.77 7.89
C THR A 73 1.41 -5.19 8.43
N ASP A 74 1.71 -5.41 9.71
CA ASP A 74 1.49 -6.71 10.32
C ASP A 74 0.01 -7.08 10.31
N GLY A 75 -0.30 -8.30 9.85
CA GLY A 75 -1.67 -8.78 9.71
C GLY A 75 -2.53 -8.11 8.62
N LEU A 76 -2.04 -7.07 7.93
CA LEU A 76 -2.82 -6.37 6.91
C LEU A 76 -3.13 -7.22 5.67
N SER A 77 -2.38 -8.30 5.41
CA SER A 77 -2.67 -9.22 4.31
C SER A 77 -4.03 -9.90 4.41
N ASN A 78 -4.58 -10.00 5.63
CA ASN A 78 -5.92 -10.53 5.88
C ASN A 78 -7.01 -9.43 5.94
N ASN A 79 -6.62 -8.16 5.85
CA ASN A 79 -7.56 -7.05 5.91
C ASN A 79 -8.12 -6.76 4.51
N ILE A 80 -9.43 -6.93 4.33
CA ILE A 80 -10.13 -6.69 3.07
C ILE A 80 -10.04 -5.23 2.57
N LEU A 81 -9.79 -4.28 3.46
CA LEU A 81 -9.61 -2.87 3.11
C LEU A 81 -8.16 -2.54 2.73
N SER A 82 -7.22 -3.47 2.91
CA SER A 82 -5.80 -3.27 2.63
C SER A 82 -5.43 -3.79 1.24
N TYR A 83 -4.58 -3.04 0.53
CA TYR A 83 -3.91 -3.47 -0.69
C TYR A 83 -2.56 -4.16 -0.40
N ASN A 84 -2.08 -4.16 0.85
CA ASN A 84 -0.88 -4.89 1.23
C ASN A 84 -1.16 -6.40 1.15
N MET A 85 -0.41 -7.10 0.30
CA MET A 85 -0.52 -8.56 0.11
C MET A 85 0.47 -9.35 0.97
N ALA A 86 1.47 -8.65 1.52
CA ALA A 86 2.47 -9.18 2.42
C ALA A 86 2.81 -8.13 3.47
N ARG A 87 3.47 -8.59 4.54
CA ARG A 87 4.00 -7.72 5.59
C ARG A 87 5.24 -6.98 5.09
N GLY A 88 5.27 -5.68 5.32
CA GLY A 88 6.34 -4.75 4.95
C GLY A 88 6.69 -4.77 3.46
N GLY A 89 7.91 -4.35 3.15
CA GLY A 89 8.52 -4.44 1.82
C GLY A 89 8.83 -5.85 1.30
N MET A 90 8.43 -6.93 2.01
CA MET A 90 8.67 -8.33 1.57
C MET A 90 7.80 -8.78 0.40
N GLY A 91 6.89 -7.93 -0.09
CA GLY A 91 5.99 -8.23 -1.22
C GLY A 91 6.66 -8.30 -2.61
N GLY A 92 7.92 -8.70 -2.70
CA GLY A 92 8.64 -8.91 -3.96
C GLY A 92 8.40 -10.27 -4.63
N GLY A 93 7.57 -11.14 -4.04
CA GLY A 93 7.23 -12.44 -4.61
C GLY A 93 6.35 -12.34 -5.87
N GLU A 94 6.33 -13.41 -6.67
CA GLU A 94 5.44 -13.52 -7.83
C GLU A 94 3.97 -13.59 -7.37
N PHE A 95 3.26 -12.46 -7.48
CA PHE A 95 1.82 -12.41 -7.25
C PHE A 95 1.06 -12.57 -8.56
N SER A 96 0.10 -13.49 -8.57
CA SER A 96 -0.77 -13.72 -9.73
C SER A 96 -1.94 -12.71 -9.77
N ASP A 97 -2.57 -12.59 -10.95
CA ASP A 97 -3.74 -11.74 -11.13
C ASP A 97 -4.93 -12.20 -10.28
N GLU A 98 -5.07 -13.51 -10.00
CA GLU A 98 -6.09 -14.05 -9.08
C GLU A 98 -5.87 -13.56 -7.65
N SER A 99 -4.60 -13.47 -7.23
CA SER A 99 -4.24 -12.97 -5.89
C SER A 99 -4.59 -11.49 -5.75
N ALA A 100 -4.32 -10.68 -6.78
CA ALA A 100 -4.77 -9.29 -6.80
C ALA A 100 -6.30 -9.17 -6.84
N ALA A 101 -6.99 -10.00 -7.62
CA ALA A 101 -8.45 -9.95 -7.75
C ALA A 101 -9.16 -10.12 -6.40
N ARG A 102 -8.66 -10.99 -5.51
CA ARG A 102 -9.19 -11.17 -4.15
C ARG A 102 -9.12 -9.90 -3.29
N VAL A 103 -8.14 -9.04 -3.56
CA VAL A 103 -7.94 -7.77 -2.85
C VAL A 103 -8.68 -6.63 -3.53
N LEU A 104 -8.78 -6.65 -4.87
CA LEU A 104 -9.48 -5.62 -5.64
C LEU A 104 -11.00 -5.73 -5.52
N ILE A 105 -11.54 -6.95 -5.57
CA ILE A 105 -12.97 -7.21 -5.45
C ILE A 105 -13.31 -7.29 -3.96
N PRO A 106 -14.20 -6.43 -3.42
CA PRO A 106 -14.75 -6.67 -2.10
C PRO A 106 -15.44 -8.03 -2.13
N LYS A 107 -15.03 -8.98 -1.28
CA LYS A 107 -15.84 -10.19 -1.05
C LYS A 107 -17.22 -9.73 -0.60
N LEU A 108 -18.21 -9.79 -1.49
CA LEU A 108 -19.63 -9.58 -1.18
C LEU A 108 -20.21 -10.70 -0.29
N SER A 109 -19.38 -11.55 0.31
CA SER A 109 -19.81 -12.61 1.21
C SER A 109 -20.04 -12.03 2.61
N ASN A 110 -21.17 -11.33 2.80
CA ASN A 110 -22.01 -11.37 4.01
C ASN A 110 -23.15 -10.32 4.03
N ILE A 111 -23.33 -9.49 2.99
CA ILE A 111 -24.42 -8.49 2.95
C ILE A 111 -25.75 -9.08 2.42
N LEU A 112 -25.78 -10.33 1.97
CA LEU A 112 -27.00 -11.03 1.53
C LEU A 112 -27.41 -12.21 2.44
N ARG A 113 -26.91 -12.26 3.68
CA ARG A 113 -27.39 -13.20 4.70
C ARG A 113 -27.71 -12.47 6.01
N ARG A 114 -28.75 -11.65 6.00
CA ARG A 114 -29.72 -11.46 7.09
C ARG A 114 -30.84 -10.54 6.64
#